data_AF-A0A7C9EAT6-F1
#
_entry.id   AF-A0A7C9EAT6-F1
#
_cell.length_a   1.000
_cell.length_b   1.000
_cell.length_c   1.000
_cell.angle_alpha   90.00
_cell.angle_beta   90.00
_cell.angle_gamma   90.00
#
_symmetry.space_group_name_H-M   'P 1'
#
loop_
_entity.id
_entity.type
_entity.pdbx_description
1 polymer ?
#
loop_
_entity_poly.entity_id
_entity_poly.type
_entity_poly.pdbx_seq_one_letter_code
_entity_poly.pdbx_strand_id
1 'polypeptide(L)'
;CSGGSVLYQANAIGIIGGASIDSTLNFLQRLTQWRSEAGKDCPPFLLCSDTQLREELLVYERNSSPSLYTQATSSHFDHTPIVENLSRKREYLERGGSRCLVMPCHLLHLWHEDISNGCSVPILHMGECVAKELKEAKLKPLETG
;
A
#
# COMPACT_ATOMS: atom_id res chain seq x y z
N CYS A 1 -2.14 6.63 29.64
CA CYS A 1 -1.13 7.37 28.86
C CYS A 1 -1.75 7.80 27.54
N SER A 2 -2.11 9.07 27.44
CA SER A 2 -2.82 9.63 26.29
C SER A 2 -1.84 9.81 25.13
N GLY A 3 -1.86 8.89 24.18
CA GLY A 3 -1.10 9.00 22.93
C GLY A 3 -1.66 10.17 22.12
N GLY A 4 -1.03 11.33 22.22
CA GLY A 4 -1.41 12.52 21.46
C GLY A 4 -1.24 12.27 19.96
N SER A 5 -2.23 12.70 19.18
CA SER A 5 -2.16 12.79 17.71
C SER A 5 -0.89 13.53 17.30
N VAL A 6 0.07 12.82 16.70
CA VAL A 6 1.42 13.34 16.42
C VAL A 6 1.37 14.48 15.38
N LEU A 7 0.34 14.52 14.52
CA LEU A 7 0.17 15.54 13.50
C LEU A 7 -1.29 15.98 13.39
N TYR A 8 -1.64 17.16 13.89
CA TYR A 8 -2.92 17.84 13.60
C TYR A 8 -2.78 18.68 12.32
N GLN A 9 -2.25 18.09 11.24
CA GLN A 9 -2.18 18.75 9.94
C GLN A 9 -3.23 18.16 9.01
N ALA A 10 -3.96 19.02 8.31
CA ALA A 10 -5.18 18.65 7.58
C ALA A 10 -4.97 17.66 6.43
N ASN A 11 -3.72 17.38 6.02
CA ASN A 11 -3.41 16.68 4.77
C ASN A 11 -2.33 15.59 4.90
N ALA A 12 -2.12 14.98 6.07
CA ALA A 12 -1.05 13.99 6.23
C ALA A 12 -1.28 12.70 5.41
N ILE A 13 -0.23 12.21 4.74
CA ILE A 13 -0.26 10.96 3.97
C ILE A 13 0.21 9.80 4.87
N GLY A 14 -0.60 8.77 5.04
CA GLY A 14 -0.17 7.53 5.68
C GLY A 14 0.36 6.53 4.65
N ILE A 15 1.55 5.98 4.89
CA ILE A 15 2.23 5.05 3.98
C ILE A 15 2.34 3.69 4.68
N ILE A 16 1.63 2.69 4.16
CA ILE A 16 1.70 1.30 4.60
C ILE A 16 2.85 0.64 3.82
N GLY A 17 4.04 0.68 4.40
CA GLY A 17 5.27 0.12 3.81
C GLY A 17 5.61 -1.27 4.36
N GLY A 18 6.77 -1.78 3.93
CA GLY A 18 7.36 -3.00 4.48
C GLY A 18 7.17 -4.26 3.63
N ALA A 19 6.24 -4.26 2.67
CA ALA A 19 6.11 -5.36 1.70
C ALA A 19 7.38 -5.51 0.82
N SER A 20 7.89 -4.38 0.35
CA SER A 20 9.20 -4.25 -0.29
C SER A 20 9.87 -2.99 0.24
N ILE A 21 11.04 -3.15 0.85
CA ILE A 21 11.84 -2.04 1.37
C ILE A 21 12.23 -1.09 0.23
N ASP A 22 12.67 -1.64 -0.90
CA ASP A 22 13.08 -0.86 -2.07
C ASP A 22 11.91 -0.07 -2.67
N SER A 23 10.72 -0.69 -2.77
CA SER A 23 9.53 0.00 -3.27
C SER A 23 9.09 1.12 -2.32
N THR A 24 9.20 0.89 -1.01
CA THR A 24 8.91 1.89 0.03
C THR A 24 9.87 3.08 -0.10
N LEU A 25 11.18 2.83 -0.21
CA LEU A 25 12.20 3.88 -0.34
C LEU A 25 12.05 4.66 -1.65
N ASN A 26 11.83 3.97 -2.77
CA ASN A 26 11.60 4.60 -4.07
C ASN A 26 10.35 5.49 -4.04
N PHE A 27 9.27 5.07 -3.38
CA PHE A 27 8.08 5.90 -3.20
C PHE A 27 8.38 7.17 -2.40
N LEU A 28 9.11 7.06 -1.28
CA LEU A 28 9.51 8.21 -0.47
C LEU A 28 10.43 9.17 -1.24
N GLN A 29 11.37 8.64 -2.02
CA GLN A 29 12.23 9.45 -2.88
C GLN A 29 11.41 10.21 -3.92
N ARG A 30 10.45 9.56 -4.58
CA ARG A 30 9.55 10.22 -5.55
C ARG A 30 8.66 11.26 -4.90
N LEU A 31 8.13 10.97 -3.71
CA LEU A 31 7.31 11.91 -2.94
C LEU A 31 8.10 13.17 -2.58
N THR A 32 9.38 13.01 -2.18
CA THR A 32 10.27 14.14 -1.88
C THR A 32 10.78 14.87 -3.12
N GLN A 33 10.91 14.20 -4.27
CA GLN A 33 11.26 14.85 -5.53
C GLN A 33 10.09 15.64 -6.12
N TRP A 34 8.88 15.09 -6.11
CA TRP A 34 7.66 15.76 -6.60
C TRP A 34 7.46 17.14 -5.95
N ARG A 35 7.84 17.27 -4.66
CA ARG A 35 7.96 18.56 -3.96
C ARG A 35 8.79 19.60 -4.72
N SER A 36 9.98 19.21 -5.17
CA SER A 36 10.93 20.12 -5.83
C SER A 36 10.39 20.66 -7.14
N GLU A 37 9.59 19.85 -7.84
CA GLU A 37 9.04 20.19 -9.16
C GLU A 37 7.73 20.99 -9.04
N ALA A 38 6.91 20.72 -8.02
CA ALA A 38 5.60 21.35 -7.84
C ALA A 38 5.64 22.72 -7.15
N GLY A 39 6.78 23.16 -6.60
CA GLY A 39 6.91 24.42 -5.87
C GLY A 39 6.02 24.53 -4.62
N LYS A 40 5.49 23.40 -4.14
CA LYS A 40 4.59 23.28 -2.98
C LYS A 40 5.28 22.53 -1.85
N ASP A 41 4.89 22.83 -0.61
CA ASP A 41 5.31 22.04 0.54
C ASP A 41 4.81 20.59 0.41
N CYS A 42 5.69 19.64 0.70
CA CYS A 42 5.32 18.24 0.77
C CYS A 42 4.31 18.08 1.91
N PRO A 43 3.13 17.48 1.67
CA PRO A 43 2.26 17.15 2.78
C PRO A 43 3.03 16.27 3.77
N PRO A 44 2.84 16.47 5.08
CA PRO A 44 3.47 15.60 6.06
C PRO A 44 3.08 14.16 5.80
N PHE A 45 3.94 13.20 6.12
CA PHE A 45 3.63 11.80 5.95
C PHE A 45 4.05 10.97 7.16
N LEU A 46 3.30 9.90 7.42
CA LEU A 46 3.62 8.88 8.40
C LEU A 46 3.94 7.58 7.66
N LEU A 47 5.04 6.94 8.01
CA LEU A 47 5.42 5.64 7.45
C LEU A 47 5.26 4.56 8.51
N CYS A 48 4.49 3.53 8.21
CA CYS A 48 4.44 2.30 8.99
C CYS A 48 5.07 1.17 8.19
N SER A 49 6.34 0.88 8.46
CA SER A 49 7.11 -0.14 7.75
C SER A 49 7.77 -1.09 8.76
N ASP A 50 7.51 -2.38 8.62
CA ASP A 50 8.15 -3.45 9.39
C ASP A 50 8.46 -4.64 8.47
N THR A 51 9.30 -5.55 8.94
CA THR A 51 9.69 -6.76 8.20
C THR A 51 8.67 -7.88 8.31
N GLN A 52 7.72 -7.81 9.25
CA GLN A 52 6.74 -8.87 9.50
C GLN A 52 5.84 -9.07 8.27
N LEU A 53 5.39 -7.96 7.67
CA LEU A 53 4.57 -8.00 6.45
C LEU A 53 5.28 -8.70 5.30
N ARG A 54 6.60 -8.50 5.14
CA ARG A 54 7.38 -9.16 4.09
C ARG A 54 7.44 -10.67 4.28
N GLU A 55 7.66 -11.13 5.51
CA GLU A 55 7.71 -12.57 5.80
C GLU A 55 6.35 -13.24 5.54
N GLU A 56 5.25 -12.59 5.93
CA GLU A 56 3.89 -13.07 5.65
C GLU A 56 3.62 -13.16 4.14
N LEU A 57 4.06 -12.16 3.37
CA LEU A 57 3.96 -12.18 1.90
C LEU A 57 4.84 -13.26 1.26
N LEU A 58 6.05 -13.50 1.75
CA LEU A 58 6.93 -14.57 1.23
C LEU A 58 6.32 -15.96 1.45
N VAL A 59 5.67 -16.18 2.60
CA VAL A 59 4.92 -17.41 2.88
C VAL A 59 3.75 -17.54 1.90
N TYR A 60 3.01 -16.45 1.68
CA TYR A 60 1.92 -16.42 0.70
C TYR A 60 2.41 -16.74 -0.73
N GLU A 61 3.47 -16.09 -1.21
CA GLU A 61 4.01 -16.31 -2.57
C GLU A 61 4.54 -17.74 -2.77
N ARG A 62 5.29 -18.27 -1.81
CA ARG A 62 5.84 -19.64 -1.88
C ARG A 62 4.73 -20.69 -2.03
N ASN A 63 3.61 -20.45 -1.37
CA ASN A 63 2.48 -21.39 -1.33
C ASN A 63 1.47 -21.14 -2.45
N SER A 64 1.48 -19.94 -3.05
CA SER A 64 0.66 -19.60 -4.23
C SER A 64 1.28 -20.09 -5.54
N SER A 65 2.57 -20.43 -5.55
CA SER A 65 3.24 -21.03 -6.70
C SER A 65 2.89 -22.52 -6.81
N PRO A 66 2.18 -22.96 -7.88
CA PRO A 66 1.93 -24.37 -8.08
C PRO A 66 3.24 -25.04 -8.49
N SER A 67 3.88 -25.74 -7.55
CA SER A 67 4.91 -26.72 -7.91
C SER A 67 4.30 -27.73 -8.91
N LEU A 68 4.97 -27.95 -10.04
CA LEU A 68 4.50 -28.70 -11.21
C LEU A 68 4.19 -30.20 -10.98
N TYR A 69 4.13 -30.68 -9.74
CA TYR A 69 4.08 -32.12 -9.43
C TYR A 69 3.15 -32.58 -8.30
N THR A 70 2.22 -31.74 -7.81
CA THR A 70 1.27 -32.24 -6.78
C THR A 70 -0.16 -31.83 -7.06
N GLN A 71 -0.92 -32.77 -7.64
CA GLN A 71 -2.37 -32.78 -7.67
C GLN A 71 -2.88 -33.20 -6.29
N ALA A 72 -3.23 -32.25 -5.41
CA ALA A 72 -4.11 -32.52 -4.26
C ALA A 72 -4.55 -31.21 -3.57
N THR A 73 -5.87 -30.97 -3.60
CA THR A 73 -6.67 -30.09 -2.74
C THR A 73 -6.37 -28.60 -2.78
N SER A 74 -7.38 -27.82 -3.20
CA SER A 74 -7.53 -26.39 -2.93
C SER A 74 -7.41 -26.12 -1.43
N SER A 75 -6.20 -25.90 -0.91
CA SER A 75 -6.04 -25.33 0.41
C SER A 75 -6.52 -23.89 0.32
N HIS A 76 -7.67 -23.61 0.91
CA HIS A 76 -8.08 -22.24 1.23
C HIS A 76 -6.96 -21.66 2.09
N PHE A 77 -6.05 -20.89 1.48
CA PHE A 77 -4.92 -20.33 2.20
C PHE A 77 -5.43 -19.23 3.13
N ASP A 78 -5.01 -19.31 4.38
CA ASP A 78 -5.37 -18.34 5.40
C ASP A 78 -4.58 -17.05 5.19
N HIS A 79 -5.22 -16.08 4.51
CA HIS A 79 -4.69 -14.74 4.30
C HIS A 79 -4.99 -13.80 5.47
N THR A 80 -5.64 -14.31 6.53
CA THR A 80 -5.95 -13.55 7.75
C THR A 80 -4.72 -12.85 8.35
N PRO A 81 -3.52 -13.47 8.45
CA PRO A 81 -2.36 -12.79 9.03
C PRO A 81 -1.96 -11.52 8.26
N ILE A 82 -2.02 -11.56 6.93
CA ILE A 82 -1.68 -10.41 6.07
C ILE A 82 -2.73 -9.31 6.26
N VAL A 83 -4.01 -9.67 6.25
CA VAL A 83 -5.11 -8.70 6.44
C VAL A 83 -5.05 -8.07 7.84
N GLU A 84 -4.78 -8.85 8.88
CA GLU A 84 -4.61 -8.35 10.25
C GLU A 84 -3.40 -7.42 10.38
N ASN A 85 -2.28 -7.76 9.74
CA ASN A 85 -1.09 -6.91 9.71
C ASN A 85 -1.38 -5.57 9.04
N LEU A 86 -1.92 -5.61 7.83
CA LEU A 86 -2.29 -4.40 7.08
C LEU A 86 -3.34 -3.57 7.83
N SER A 87 -4.29 -4.21 8.51
CA SER A 87 -5.31 -3.53 9.32
C SER A 87 -4.69 -2.81 10.52
N ARG A 88 -3.76 -3.45 11.24
CA ARG A 88 -3.02 -2.81 12.35
C ARG A 88 -2.21 -1.60 11.85
N LYS A 89 -1.57 -1.71 10.69
CA LYS A 89 -0.83 -0.60 10.06
C LYS A 89 -1.75 0.55 9.67
N ARG A 90 -2.89 0.25 9.04
CA ARG A 90 -3.94 1.21 8.70
C ARG A 90 -4.37 1.99 9.94
N GLU A 91 -4.82 1.29 10.98
CA GLU A 91 -5.30 1.92 12.20
C GLU A 91 -4.22 2.77 12.90
N TYR A 92 -2.97 2.30 12.90
CA TYR A 92 -1.85 3.08 13.44
C TYR A 92 -1.69 4.42 12.70
N LEU A 93 -1.75 4.39 11.36
CA LEU A 93 -1.63 5.58 10.52
C LEU A 93 -2.83 6.51 10.67
N GLU A 94 -4.05 5.97 10.77
CA GLU A 94 -5.27 6.74 11.03
C GLU A 94 -5.22 7.45 12.39
N ARG A 95 -4.89 6.72 13.46
CA ARG A 95 -4.68 7.30 14.80
C ARG A 95 -3.55 8.32 14.82
N GLY A 96 -2.55 8.15 13.95
CA GLY A 96 -1.45 9.08 13.75
C GLY A 96 -1.84 10.38 13.04
N GLY A 97 -3.08 10.49 12.53
CA GLY A 97 -3.59 11.70 11.88
C GLY A 97 -3.51 11.68 10.36
N SER A 98 -3.25 10.53 9.74
CA SER A 98 -3.30 10.38 8.28
C SER A 98 -4.69 10.72 7.74
N ARG A 99 -4.75 11.30 6.55
CA ARG A 99 -5.95 11.78 5.87
C ARG A 99 -6.18 11.13 4.52
N CYS A 100 -5.15 10.43 4.02
CA CYS A 100 -5.25 9.40 2.99
C CYS A 100 -4.18 8.34 3.26
N LEU A 101 -4.38 7.16 2.71
CA LEU A 101 -3.44 6.05 2.82
C LEU A 101 -2.95 5.61 1.44
N VAL A 102 -1.70 5.16 1.38
CA VAL A 102 -1.08 4.59 0.19
C VAL A 102 -0.31 3.31 0.54
N MET A 103 -0.33 2.35 -0.39
CA MET A 103 0.43 1.11 -0.33
C MET A 103 1.40 1.08 -1.52
N PRO A 104 2.70 1.37 -1.33
CA PRO A 104 3.67 1.43 -2.42
C PRO A 104 4.12 0.03 -2.89
N CYS A 105 3.17 -0.89 -3.12
CA CYS A 105 3.45 -2.24 -3.61
C CYS A 105 2.20 -2.80 -4.31
N HIS A 106 2.36 -3.27 -5.55
CA HIS A 106 1.26 -3.80 -6.36
C HIS A 106 0.58 -5.03 -5.73
N LEU A 107 1.34 -5.89 -5.04
CA LEU A 107 0.79 -7.08 -4.38
C LEU A 107 -0.18 -6.74 -3.24
N LEU A 108 0.09 -5.66 -2.50
CA LEU A 108 -0.77 -5.26 -1.38
C LEU A 108 -2.18 -4.87 -1.83
N HIS A 109 -2.34 -4.51 -3.11
CA HIS A 109 -3.64 -4.19 -3.67
C HIS A 109 -4.58 -5.41 -3.81
N LEU A 110 -4.07 -6.65 -3.67
CA LEU A 110 -4.92 -7.85 -3.55
C LEU A 110 -5.86 -7.79 -2.35
N TRP A 111 -5.46 -7.11 -1.28
CA TRP A 111 -6.24 -6.92 -0.05
C TRP A 111 -6.80 -5.50 0.08
N HIS A 112 -6.87 -4.73 -1.02
CA HIS A 112 -7.34 -3.34 -0.95
C HIS A 112 -8.77 -3.23 -0.41
N GLU A 113 -9.67 -4.13 -0.81
CA GLU A 113 -11.05 -4.13 -0.30
C GLU A 113 -11.10 -4.48 1.19
N ASP A 114 -10.39 -5.53 1.62
CA ASP A 114 -10.33 -5.96 3.03
C ASP A 114 -9.86 -4.83 3.95
N ILE A 115 -8.87 -4.05 3.51
CA ILE A 115 -8.29 -2.96 4.29
C ILE A 115 -9.10 -1.67 4.16
N SER A 116 -9.81 -1.48 3.05
CA SER A 116 -10.72 -0.34 2.87
C SER A 116 -11.98 -0.48 3.73
N ASN A 117 -12.40 -1.71 4.03
CA ASN A 117 -13.51 -1.98 4.92
C ASN A 117 -13.23 -1.43 6.34
N GLY A 118 -14.05 -0.46 6.77
CA GLY A 118 -13.87 0.21 8.06
C GLY A 118 -12.73 1.23 8.10
N CYS A 119 -12.16 1.60 6.95
CA CYS A 119 -11.21 2.71 6.84
C CYS A 119 -11.95 4.06 6.89
N SER A 120 -11.47 4.97 7.73
CA SER A 120 -12.03 6.32 7.92
C SER A 120 -11.53 7.34 6.90
N VAL A 121 -10.51 6.98 6.14
CA VAL A 121 -9.82 7.83 5.15
C VAL A 121 -9.67 7.09 3.82
N PRO A 122 -9.57 7.79 2.68
CA PRO A 122 -9.39 7.13 1.38
C PRO A 122 -8.05 6.38 1.32
N ILE A 123 -8.10 5.15 0.80
CA ILE A 123 -6.91 4.36 0.43
C ILE A 123 -6.75 4.44 -1.09
N LEU A 124 -5.70 5.12 -1.56
CA LEU A 124 -5.48 5.29 -2.99
C LEU A 124 -4.99 3.97 -3.62
N HIS A 125 -5.72 3.50 -4.61
CA HIS A 125 -5.34 2.32 -5.39
C HIS A 125 -4.32 2.71 -6.47
N MET A 126 -3.07 2.24 -6.39
CA MET A 126 -2.00 2.64 -7.30
C MET A 126 -2.34 2.36 -8.76
N GLY A 127 -2.92 1.18 -9.05
CA GLY A 127 -3.34 0.82 -10.40
C GLY A 127 -4.44 1.74 -10.95
N GLU A 128 -5.33 2.25 -10.10
CA GLU A 128 -6.40 3.16 -10.54
C GLU A 128 -5.84 4.55 -10.80
N CYS A 129 -4.91 5.01 -9.95
CA CYS A 129 -4.18 6.26 -10.17
C CYS A 129 -3.47 6.24 -11.53
N VAL A 130 -2.74 5.17 -11.84
CA VAL A 130 -2.06 5.03 -13.14
C VAL A 130 -3.06 4.98 -14.29
N ALA A 131 -4.13 4.17 -14.19
CA ALA A 131 -5.14 4.06 -15.23
C ALA A 131 -5.83 5.42 -15.51
N LYS A 132 -6.09 6.21 -14.47
CA LYS A 132 -6.64 7.56 -14.59
C LYS A 132 -5.70 8.49 -15.36
N GLU A 133 -4.43 8.55 -14.99
CA GLU A 133 -3.43 9.40 -15.66
C GLU A 133 -3.25 9.00 -17.15
N LEU A 134 -3.19 7.70 -17.45
CA LEU A 134 -3.10 7.20 -18.83
C LEU A 134 -4.32 7.63 -19.67
N LYS A 135 -5.51 7.56 -19.08
CA LYS A 135 -6.76 7.98 -19.71
C LYS A 135 -6.78 9.50 -19.97
N GLU A 136 -6.34 10.30 -19.00
CA GLU A 136 -6.26 11.76 -19.13
C GLU A 136 -5.23 12.18 -20.19
N ALA A 137 -4.11 11.46 -20.28
CA ALA A 137 -3.11 11.63 -21.34
C ALA A 137 -3.57 11.11 -22.72
N LYS A 138 -4.77 10.51 -22.82
CA LYS A 138 -5.33 9.94 -24.06
C LYS A 138 -4.42 8.88 -24.69
N LEU A 139 -3.67 8.16 -23.87
CA LEU A 139 -2.80 7.08 -24.33
C LEU A 139 -3.64 5.85 -24.68
N LYS A 140 -3.32 5.21 -25.79
CA LYS A 140 -3.95 3.97 -26.24
C LYS A 140 -3.03 2.79 -25.93
N PRO A 141 -3.58 1.57 -25.72
CA PRO A 141 -2.78 0.36 -25.70
C PRO A 141 -1.87 0.30 -26.93
N LEU A 142 -0.66 -0.20 -26.75
CA LEU A 142 0.19 -0.51 -27.89
C LEU A 142 -0.42 -1.72 -28.60
N GLU A 143 -0.74 -1.55 -29.87
CA GLU A 143 -1.15 -2.67 -30.73
C GLU A 143 0.09 -3.55 -30.97
N THR A 144 0.35 -4.50 -30.08
CA THR A 144 1.22 -5.63 -30.38
C THR A 144 0.36 -6.70 -31.04
N GLY A 145 0.51 -6.84 -32.36
CA GLY A 145 -0.07 -7.93 -33.15
C GLY A 145 0.56 -9.28 -32.85
#